data_AF-A0A388TJ05-F1
#
_entry.id   AF-A0A388TJ05-F1
#
_cell.length_a   1.000
_cell.length_b   1.000
_cell.length_c   1.000
_cell.angle_alpha   90.00
_cell.angle_beta   90.00
_cell.angle_gamma   90.00
#
_symmetry.space_group_name_H-M   'P 1'
#
loop_
_entity.id
_entity.type
_entity.pdbx_description
1 polymer ?
#
loop_
_entity_poly.entity_id
_entity_poly.type
_entity_poly.pdbx_seq_one_letter_code
_entity_poly.pdbx_strand_id
1 'polypeptide(L)'
;MDKEITNAEIKKLLSKKLATLRKDSGQTLEATADELNLDLSEYFRILKGQRLPQLRTLLRINKKYGLNMDWWFKELEETAVNEKHFRQKAIEAQLLSLLRKLDLGSQEVVLSLARALVKKAAQENY
;
A
#
# COMPACT_ATOMS: atom_id res chain seq x y z
N MET A 1 6.94 0.63 -15.89
CA MET A 1 8.11 0.12 -15.14
C MET A 1 7.70 0.13 -13.69
N ASP A 2 7.47 -1.04 -13.10
CA ASP A 2 7.17 -1.14 -11.68
C ASP A 2 8.40 -0.65 -10.92
N LYS A 3 8.24 0.41 -10.13
CA LYS A 3 9.34 0.96 -9.35
C LYS A 3 9.61 -0.03 -8.22
N GLU A 4 10.71 -0.78 -8.33
CA GLU A 4 11.13 -1.69 -7.26
C GLU A 4 11.36 -0.89 -5.98
N ILE A 5 10.57 -1.19 -4.94
CA ILE A 5 10.73 -0.57 -3.63
C ILE A 5 11.99 -1.13 -3.00
N THR A 6 12.98 -0.27 -2.78
CA THR A 6 14.25 -0.67 -2.20
C THR A 6 14.17 -0.80 -0.67
N ASN A 7 15.01 -1.65 -0.10
CA ASN A 7 15.15 -1.75 1.37
C ASN A 7 15.51 -0.40 2.02
N ALA A 8 16.22 0.47 1.31
CA ALA A 8 16.57 1.81 1.79
C ALA A 8 15.34 2.72 1.92
N GLU A 9 14.41 2.65 0.95
CA GLU A 9 13.16 3.40 0.97
C GLU A 9 12.25 2.94 2.12
N ILE A 10 12.12 1.62 2.32
CA ILE A 10 11.32 1.06 3.43
C ILE A 10 11.90 1.50 4.77
N LYS A 11 13.23 1.41 4.95
CA LYS A 11 13.91 1.89 6.17
C LYS A 11 13.59 3.34 6.46
N LYS A 12 13.72 4.21 5.46
CA LYS A 12 13.48 5.65 5.57
C LYS A 12 12.02 5.96 5.93
N LEU A 13 11.08 5.25 5.32
CA LEU A 13 9.65 5.42 5.57
C LEU A 13 9.29 4.99 7.01
N LEU A 14 9.71 3.79 7.42
CA LEU A 14 9.42 3.29 8.77
C LEU A 14 10.08 4.16 9.83
N SER A 15 11.33 4.61 9.63
CA SER A 15 12.04 5.46 10.58
C SER A 15 11.37 6.82 10.75
N LYS A 16 10.92 7.44 9.64
CA LYS A 16 10.22 8.73 9.66
C LYS A 16 8.89 8.63 10.42
N LYS A 17 8.11 7.59 10.15
CA LYS A 17 6.84 7.32 10.83
C LYS A 17 7.03 7.04 12.32
N LEU A 18 8.00 6.21 12.67
CA LEU A 18 8.32 5.91 14.07
C LEU A 18 8.81 7.15 14.84
N ALA A 19 9.62 7.99 14.19
CA ALA A 19 10.08 9.25 14.79
C ALA A 19 8.92 10.22 15.07
N THR A 20 7.90 10.23 14.20
CA THR A 20 6.68 11.03 14.38
C THR A 20 5.89 10.52 15.58
N LEU A 21 5.60 9.22 15.65
CA LEU A 21 4.91 8.60 16.79
C LEU A 21 5.60 8.88 18.12
N ARG A 22 6.94 8.77 18.16
CA ARG A 22 7.71 9.07 19.37
C ARG A 22 7.57 10.54 19.76
N LYS A 23 7.71 11.45 18.80
CA LYS A 23 7.58 12.89 19.05
C LYS A 23 6.21 13.23 19.62
N ASP A 24 5.15 12.65 19.04
CA ASP A 24 3.78 12.90 19.44
C ASP A 24 3.45 12.28 20.81
N SER A 25 4.12 11.19 21.19
CA SER A 25 4.00 10.58 22.52
C SER A 25 4.62 11.39 23.66
N GLY A 26 5.54 12.32 23.35
CA GLY A 26 6.31 13.06 24.36
C GLY A 26 7.31 12.24 25.18
N GLN A 27 7.48 10.94 24.88
CA GLN A 27 8.33 10.04 25.66
C GLN A 27 9.82 10.12 25.28
N THR A 28 10.67 9.77 26.23
CA THR A 28 12.11 9.61 26.00
C THR A 28 12.40 8.36 25.16
N LEU A 29 13.64 8.23 24.67
CA LEU A 29 14.05 7.07 23.88
C LEU A 29 14.02 5.80 24.73
N GLU A 30 14.50 5.90 25.96
CA GLU A 30 14.58 4.86 26.97
C GLU A 30 13.19 4.34 27.32
N ALA A 31 12.29 5.24 27.72
CA ALA A 31 10.92 4.87 28.07
C ALA A 31 10.19 4.20 26.89
N THR A 32 10.40 4.69 25.67
CA THR A 32 9.78 4.10 24.49
C THR A 32 10.35 2.71 24.17
N ALA A 33 11.67 2.53 24.32
CA ALA A 33 12.32 1.24 24.09
C ALA A 33 11.85 0.20 25.10
N ASP A 34 11.79 0.56 26.38
CA ASP A 34 11.31 -0.29 27.46
C ASP A 34 9.86 -0.74 27.24
N GLU A 35 8.96 0.19 26.90
CA GLU A 35 7.55 -0.14 26.62
C GLU A 35 7.37 -1.05 25.40
N LEU A 36 8.25 -0.91 24.39
CA LEU A 36 8.27 -1.78 23.21
C LEU A 36 9.02 -3.10 23.47
N ASN A 37 9.60 -3.27 24.66
CA ASN A 37 10.46 -4.37 25.05
C ASN A 37 11.59 -4.59 24.02
N LEU A 38 12.29 -3.50 23.70
CA LEU A 38 13.42 -3.43 22.79
C LEU A 38 14.65 -2.93 23.53
N ASP A 39 15.83 -3.42 23.13
CA ASP A 39 17.08 -2.78 23.53
C ASP A 39 17.14 -1.34 23.00
N LEU A 40 17.63 -0.41 23.82
CA LEU A 40 17.74 1.00 23.46
C LEU A 40 18.54 1.21 22.17
N SER A 41 19.63 0.47 21.98
CA SER A 41 20.46 0.55 20.78
C SER A 41 19.72 0.03 19.55
N GLU A 42 18.92 -1.03 19.71
CA GLU A 42 18.06 -1.54 18.64
C GLU A 42 16.99 -0.52 18.25
N TYR A 43 16.28 0.03 19.23
CA TYR A 43 15.27 1.06 19.00
C TYR A 43 15.87 2.29 18.31
N PHE A 44 17.04 2.75 18.77
CA PHE A 44 17.73 3.89 18.17
C PHE A 44 18.14 3.63 16.71
N ARG A 45 18.65 2.43 16.39
CA ARG A 45 19.03 2.05 15.02
C ARG A 45 17.81 2.01 14.08
N ILE A 46 16.65 1.58 14.57
CA ILE A 46 15.39 1.61 13.82
C ILE A 46 14.94 3.06 13.61
N LEU A 47 14.96 3.88 14.66
CA LEU A 47 14.57 5.29 14.61
C LEU A 47 15.44 6.10 13.63
N LYS A 48 16.71 5.73 13.47
CA LYS A 48 17.64 6.35 12.50
C LYS A 48 17.58 5.72 11.10
N GLY A 49 16.73 4.72 10.87
CA GLY A 49 16.63 4.03 9.58
C GLY A 49 17.87 3.21 9.22
N GLN A 50 18.74 2.90 10.18
CA GLN A 50 19.91 2.05 9.96
C GLN A 50 19.51 0.57 9.88
N ARG A 51 18.47 0.20 10.64
CA ARG A 51 17.94 -1.17 10.75
C ARG A 51 16.44 -1.22 10.46
N LEU A 52 16.00 -2.26 9.76
CA LEU A 52 14.57 -2.55 9.61
C LEU A 52 14.04 -3.18 10.91
N PRO A 53 12.88 -2.74 11.41
CA PRO A 53 12.22 -3.42 12.50
C PRO A 53 11.78 -4.81 12.03
N GLN A 54 11.87 -5.80 12.92
CA GLN A 54 11.27 -7.10 12.67
C GLN A 54 9.74 -6.98 12.72
N LEU A 55 9.03 -7.92 12.09
CA LEU A 55 7.57 -7.92 12.10
C LEU A 55 6.98 -7.88 13.51
N ARG A 56 7.55 -8.66 14.45
CA ARG A 56 7.16 -8.64 15.87
C ARG A 56 7.29 -7.25 16.50
N THR A 57 8.29 -6.48 16.11
CA THR A 57 8.51 -5.12 16.60
C THR A 57 7.43 -4.18 16.07
N LEU A 58 7.10 -4.27 14.78
CA LEU A 58 5.99 -3.50 14.20
C LEU A 58 4.65 -3.83 14.88
N LEU A 59 4.38 -5.11 15.17
CA LEU A 59 3.17 -5.51 15.88
C LEU A 59 3.08 -4.93 17.30
N ARG A 60 4.22 -4.85 18.02
CA ARG A 60 4.26 -4.21 19.34
C ARG A 60 4.00 -2.71 19.26
N ILE A 61 4.59 -2.04 18.27
CA ILE A 61 4.35 -0.61 18.02
C ILE A 61 2.87 -0.38 17.68
N ASN A 62 2.29 -1.21 16.82
CA ASN A 62 0.87 -1.16 16.46
C ASN A 62 -0.02 -1.28 17.68
N LYS A 63 0.25 -2.25 18.56
CA LYS A 63 -0.51 -2.44 19.79
C LYS A 63 -0.41 -1.23 20.72
N LYS A 64 0.78 -0.64 20.86
CA LYS A 64 1.01 0.55 21.71
C LYS A 64 0.25 1.77 21.21
N TYR A 65 0.33 2.05 19.91
CA TYR A 65 -0.19 3.30 19.32
C TYR A 65 -1.57 3.14 18.67
N GLY A 66 -2.21 1.96 18.76
CA GLY A 66 -3.52 1.70 18.16
C GLY A 66 -3.51 1.73 16.63
N LEU A 67 -2.43 1.26 15.99
CA LEU A 67 -2.24 1.32 14.53
C LEU A 67 -2.50 -0.03 13.87
N ASN A 68 -2.87 0.01 12.59
CA ASN A 68 -2.92 -1.19 11.72
C ASN A 68 -1.63 -1.30 10.88
N MET A 69 -1.29 -2.49 10.40
CA MET A 69 -0.12 -2.75 9.54
C MET A 69 -0.14 -1.92 8.25
N ASP A 70 -1.32 -1.71 7.65
CA ASP A 70 -1.47 -0.94 6.41
C ASP A 70 -1.00 0.52 6.56
N TRP A 71 -1.10 1.07 7.78
CA TRP A 71 -0.69 2.45 8.06
C TRP A 71 0.79 2.68 7.73
N TRP A 72 1.65 1.68 7.93
CA TRP A 72 3.08 1.80 7.62
C TRP A 72 3.30 2.00 6.12
N PHE A 73 2.57 1.29 5.28
CA PHE A 73 2.85 1.17 3.85
C PHE A 73 1.91 1.99 2.94
N LYS A 74 0.94 2.71 3.49
CA LYS A 74 0.00 3.55 2.74
C LYS A 74 0.66 4.45 1.67
N GLU A 75 1.80 5.06 2.00
CA GLU A 75 2.55 5.94 1.07
C GLU A 75 3.25 5.16 -0.05
N LEU A 76 3.55 3.88 0.16
CA LEU A 76 4.08 2.98 -0.86
C LEU A 76 2.97 2.52 -1.81
N GLU A 77 1.75 2.32 -1.30
CA GLU A 77 0.58 2.03 -2.14
C GLU A 77 0.24 3.23 -3.04
N GLU A 78 0.34 4.45 -2.52
CA GLU A 78 0.15 5.70 -3.26
C GLU A 78 1.24 5.94 -4.32
N THR A 79 2.42 5.31 -4.21
CA THR A 79 3.52 5.44 -5.19
C THR A 79 3.71 4.23 -6.11
N ALA A 80 3.15 3.06 -5.78
CA ALA A 80 3.26 1.84 -6.59
C ALA A 80 1.99 1.51 -7.39
N VAL A 81 0.80 1.94 -6.95
CA VAL A 81 -0.46 1.63 -7.66
C VAL A 81 -0.85 2.80 -8.55
N ASN A 82 -0.14 2.88 -9.68
CA ASN A 82 -0.61 3.36 -10.99
C ASN A 82 -2.13 3.66 -10.98
N GLU A 83 -2.53 4.94 -10.87
CA GLU A 83 -3.95 5.36 -10.81
C GLU A 83 -4.80 4.73 -11.92
N LYS A 84 -4.16 4.43 -13.06
CA LYS A 84 -4.75 3.75 -14.20
C LYS A 84 -5.19 2.32 -13.87
N HIS A 85 -4.44 1.57 -13.08
CA HIS A 85 -4.73 0.19 -12.69
C HIS A 85 -5.83 0.12 -11.62
N PHE A 86 -5.85 1.07 -10.66
CA PHE A 86 -6.95 1.17 -9.70
C PHE A 86 -8.26 1.59 -10.38
N ARG A 87 -8.21 2.57 -11.29
CA ARG A 87 -9.37 2.92 -12.14
C ARG A 87 -9.81 1.75 -13.01
N GLN A 88 -8.88 1.01 -13.63
CA GLN A 88 -9.19 -0.20 -14.41
C GLN A 88 -9.91 -1.25 -13.55
N LYS A 89 -9.38 -1.60 -12.38
CA LYS A 89 -10.04 -2.55 -11.47
C LYS A 89 -11.42 -2.08 -10.99
N ALA A 90 -11.58 -0.80 -10.71
CA ALA A 90 -12.87 -0.23 -10.31
C ALA A 90 -13.88 -0.29 -11.47
N ILE A 91 -13.45 0.04 -12.69
CA ILE A 91 -14.28 -0.02 -13.90
C ILE A 91 -14.63 -1.48 -14.22
N GLU A 92 -13.69 -2.42 -14.13
CA GLU A 92 -13.92 -3.86 -14.34
C GLU A 92 -14.96 -4.41 -13.35
N ALA A 93 -14.82 -4.08 -12.06
CA ALA A 93 -15.78 -4.51 -11.05
C ALA A 93 -17.19 -3.95 -11.32
N GLN A 94 -17.30 -2.69 -11.71
CA GLN A 94 -18.57 -2.08 -12.08
C GLN A 94 -19.16 -2.73 -13.34
N LEU A 95 -18.37 -2.93 -14.39
CA LEU A 95 -18.81 -3.55 -15.64
C LEU A 95 -19.32 -4.98 -15.41
N LEU A 96 -18.60 -5.79 -14.62
CA LEU A 96 -19.01 -7.14 -14.26
C LEU A 96 -20.31 -7.15 -13.45
N SER A 97 -20.49 -6.18 -12.56
CA SER A 97 -21.72 -6.08 -11.77
C SER A 97 -22.95 -5.73 -12.63
N LEU A 98 -22.76 -4.92 -13.68
CA LEU A 98 -23.81 -4.54 -14.61
C LEU A 98 -24.13 -5.67 -15.60
N LEU A 99 -23.10 -6.33 -16.15
CA LEU A 99 -23.27 -7.46 -17.07
C LEU A 99 -24.06 -8.60 -16.43
N ARG A 100 -23.79 -8.92 -15.16
CA ARG A 100 -24.53 -9.96 -14.41
C ARG A 100 -26.03 -9.68 -14.24
N LYS A 101 -26.46 -8.43 -14.39
CA LYS A 101 -27.87 -8.02 -14.28
C LYS A 101 -28.60 -8.03 -15.62
N LEU A 102 -27.87 -8.16 -16.74
CA LEU A 102 -28.44 -8.23 -18.08
C LEU A 102 -28.81 -9.68 -18.43
N ASP A 103 -29.79 -9.86 -19.31
CA ASP A 103 -30.11 -11.15 -19.92
C ASP A 103 -29.04 -11.58 -20.94
N LEU A 104 -29.04 -12.87 -21.30
CA LEU A 104 -28.01 -13.46 -22.17
C LEU A 104 -27.91 -12.75 -23.54
N GLY A 105 -29.04 -12.34 -24.14
CA GLY A 105 -29.03 -11.65 -25.42
C GLY A 105 -28.37 -10.27 -25.32
N SER A 106 -28.69 -9.52 -24.27
CA SER A 106 -28.05 -8.22 -24.00
C SER A 106 -26.55 -8.34 -23.67
N GLN A 107 -26.15 -9.41 -22.97
CA GLN A 107 -24.73 -9.67 -22.68
C GLN A 107 -23.92 -9.94 -23.96
N GLU A 108 -24.48 -10.70 -24.92
CA GLU A 108 -23.83 -10.95 -26.21
C GLU A 108 -23.64 -9.67 -27.04
N VAL A 109 -24.63 -8.77 -27.03
CA VAL A 109 -24.53 -7.47 -27.70
C VAL A 109 -23.40 -6.64 -27.08
N VAL A 110 -23.33 -6.55 -25.75
CA VAL A 110 -22.22 -5.82 -25.08
C VAL A 110 -20.86 -6.44 -25.41
N LEU A 111 -20.76 -7.77 -25.45
CA LEU A 111 -19.52 -8.46 -25.83
C LEU A 111 -19.11 -8.17 -27.28
N SER A 112 -20.06 -8.17 -28.22
CA SER A 112 -19.77 -7.86 -29.63
C SER A 112 -19.30 -6.41 -29.83
N LEU A 113 -19.89 -5.45 -29.11
CA LEU A 113 -19.46 -4.06 -29.10
C LEU A 113 -18.04 -3.90 -28.51
N ALA A 114 -17.77 -4.55 -27.37
CA ALA A 114 -16.44 -4.54 -26.77
C ALA A 114 -15.37 -5.09 -27.73
N ARG A 115 -15.66 -6.20 -28.44
CA ARG A 115 -14.77 -6.76 -29.47
C ARG A 115 -14.51 -5.79 -30.62
N ALA A 116 -15.55 -5.10 -31.11
CA ALA A 116 -15.43 -4.13 -32.19
C ALA A 116 -14.54 -2.94 -31.78
N LEU A 117 -14.70 -2.43 -30.55
CA LEU A 117 -13.88 -1.35 -30.01
C LEU A 117 -12.40 -1.75 -29.84
N VAL A 118 -12.14 -2.97 -29.36
CA VAL A 118 -10.77 -3.50 -29.26
C VAL A 118 -10.12 -3.63 -30.64
N LYS A 119 -10.87 -4.12 -31.63
CA LYS A 119 -10.37 -4.23 -33.02
C LYS A 119 -10.05 -2.87 -33.63
N LYS A 120 -10.89 -1.86 -33.39
CA LYS A 120 -10.65 -0.48 -33.85
C LYS A 120 -9.41 0.13 -33.20
N ALA A 121 -9.24 -0.03 -31.89
CA ALA A 121 -8.06 0.46 -31.17
C ALA A 121 -6.74 -0.19 -31.64
N ALA A 122 -6.80 -1.44 -32.15
CA ALA A 122 -5.64 -2.11 -32.73
C ALA A 122 -5.27 -1.60 -34.13
N GLN A 123 -6.23 -1.02 -34.88
CA GLN A 123 -6.01 -0.48 -36.23
C GLN A 123 -5.51 0.97 -36.22
N GLU A 124 -5.80 1.75 -35.17
CA GLU A 124 -5.32 3.14 -35.02
C GLU A 124 -3.88 3.24 -34.48
N ASN A 125 -3.25 2.12 -34.11
CA ASN A 125 -1.87 2.06 -33.60
C ASN A 125 -0.84 1.53 -34.63
N TYR A 126 -1.23 1.49 -35.91
CA TYR A 126 -0.37 1.24 -37.09
C TYR A 126 -0.52 2.40 -38.07
#